data_AF-A0AAV0H2C3-F1
#
_entry.id   AF-A0AAV0H2C3-F1
#
_cell.length_a   1.000
_cell.length_b   1.000
_cell.length_c   1.000
_cell.angle_alpha   90.00
_cell.angle_beta   90.00
_cell.angle_gamma   90.00
#
_symmetry.space_group_name_H-M   'P 1'
#
loop_
_entity.id
_entity.type
_entity.pdbx_description
1 polymer ?
#
loop_
_entity_poly.entity_id
_entity_poly.type
_entity_poly.pdbx_seq_one_letter_code
_entity_poly.pdbx_strand_id
1 'polypeptide(L)'
;MERNYGNDEPSMARIQQLEYGLQNGDTATSAIKQVASGRFGVTPTFLVNADQLEIKIAQGAKPGEGGQLPGQKVSAYIARLRNSKPGVPLISPPPHHDIYSIEDLAQLIFDLHQVNPRAKVSVKLVLAQLLLVLQRLMLILFRYCLMNKMILLAILISGHDGGTGASPISSIKHAGGPWELGLTETHQTLINNGLRERVILRVDGGFKSGFDVMMAAAMGADEYGFGSVAMIATGCVMARICHTNNCPVGVASQREELRARFPGVPADLVNYFLYVAEEVRGVLAELGYQKLDDIIGKTDILKPRDISLVKTQHLDLSYVLSIADAIEKEKVVNKTFHIFNVDRAVCGRISGAMAKKYGDTGFAGQLNITFNGSAGQSFGCFLTPGMNVRLVGEANDYVGIKGMAGGELVVTPVDNAGFCPEEAAIVGNTCLHWWASLRSRESWGTVGRIVAAGMTGGLAYMLDDDDTLIPKINKEIVKVQRVTAPVGQMQLKSLIEAHVEKTGSAKGAAILEEWEKYLPLFWQLVPPSEEDTPEACALSEATAADQVTTFQST
;
A
#
# COMPACT_ATOMS: atom_id res chain seq x y z
N MET A 1 -33.29 50.45 -31.43
CA MET A 1 -32.45 49.44 -32.12
C MET A 1 -32.20 48.29 -31.16
N GLU A 2 -33.20 47.43 -31.01
CA GLU A 2 -33.09 46.18 -30.26
C GLU A 2 -32.55 45.10 -31.21
N ARG A 3 -31.52 44.35 -30.79
CA ARG A 3 -31.02 43.19 -31.53
C ARG A 3 -31.70 41.95 -31.00
N ASN A 4 -32.55 41.36 -31.84
CA ASN A 4 -33.13 40.03 -31.66
C ASN A 4 -32.02 38.98 -31.52
N TYR A 5 -31.96 38.32 -30.36
CA TYR A 5 -31.33 37.01 -30.22
C TYR A 5 -32.37 35.96 -30.60
N GLY A 6 -32.14 35.26 -31.71
CA GLY A 6 -33.02 34.19 -32.18
C GLY A 6 -33.14 33.08 -31.14
N ASN A 7 -34.38 32.76 -30.79
CA ASN A 7 -34.76 31.53 -30.10
C ASN A 7 -34.62 30.37 -31.08
N ASP A 8 -33.43 29.76 -31.15
CA ASP A 8 -33.28 28.42 -31.70
C ASP A 8 -33.71 27.41 -30.61
N GLU A 9 -35.02 27.22 -30.47
CA GLU A 9 -35.54 26.00 -29.83
C GLU A 9 -35.00 24.79 -30.61
N PRO A 10 -34.38 23.80 -29.95
CA PRO A 10 -33.96 22.59 -30.65
C PRO A 10 -35.20 21.86 -31.14
N SER A 11 -35.30 21.70 -32.46
CA SER A 11 -36.42 21.02 -33.12
C SER A 11 -36.72 19.67 -32.45
N MET A 12 -38.01 19.38 -32.22
CA MET A 12 -38.53 18.14 -31.63
C MET A 12 -37.96 16.85 -32.25
N ALA A 13 -37.46 16.91 -33.49
CA ALA A 13 -36.79 15.79 -34.17
C ALA A 13 -35.42 15.42 -33.56
N ARG A 14 -34.75 16.33 -32.83
CA ARG A 14 -33.43 16.11 -32.22
C ARG A 14 -33.48 15.34 -30.89
N ILE A 15 -34.64 15.32 -30.24
CA ILE A 15 -34.86 14.58 -28.98
C ILE A 15 -35.19 13.10 -29.28
N GLN A 16 -35.85 12.84 -30.40
CA GLN A 16 -36.31 11.50 -30.81
C GLN A 16 -35.18 10.48 -31.05
N GLN A 17 -33.94 10.92 -31.30
CA GLN A 17 -32.79 10.01 -31.49
C GLN A 17 -32.18 9.48 -30.19
N LEU A 18 -32.47 10.09 -29.03
CA LEU A 18 -32.03 9.60 -27.72
C LEU A 18 -33.05 8.63 -27.07
N GLU A 19 -34.22 8.46 -27.70
CA GLU A 19 -35.35 7.67 -27.22
C GLU A 19 -35.50 6.33 -27.96
N TYR A 20 -34.44 5.82 -28.61
CA TYR A 20 -34.50 4.48 -29.19
C TYR A 20 -34.51 3.43 -28.06
N GLY A 21 -35.71 2.99 -27.67
CA GLY A 21 -35.93 1.89 -26.73
C GLY A 21 -36.29 2.28 -25.29
N LEU A 22 -36.35 3.58 -24.95
CA LEU A 22 -36.87 4.02 -23.65
C LEU A 22 -38.40 4.10 -23.72
N GLN A 23 -39.07 3.47 -22.76
CA GLN A 23 -40.51 3.47 -22.62
C GLN A 23 -40.97 4.53 -21.61
N ASN A 24 -42.24 4.93 -21.68
CA ASN A 24 -42.83 5.85 -20.70
C ASN A 24 -42.72 5.26 -19.28
N GLY A 25 -41.95 5.92 -18.42
CA GLY A 25 -41.64 5.45 -17.07
C GLY A 25 -40.15 5.16 -16.84
N ASP A 26 -39.35 5.08 -17.90
CA ASP A 26 -37.90 4.88 -17.78
C ASP A 26 -37.19 6.12 -17.27
N THR A 27 -36.11 5.90 -16.51
CA THR A 27 -35.27 6.98 -15.98
C THR A 27 -33.83 6.82 -16.46
N ALA A 28 -33.28 7.88 -17.05
CA ALA A 28 -31.88 7.94 -17.49
C ALA A 28 -30.93 8.46 -16.38
N THR A 29 -31.44 8.64 -15.16
CA THR A 29 -30.67 9.17 -14.03
C THR A 29 -29.80 8.08 -13.43
N SER A 30 -28.49 8.33 -13.33
CA SER A 30 -27.57 7.41 -12.66
C SER A 30 -27.75 7.47 -11.14
N ALA A 31 -28.05 6.33 -10.52
CA ALA A 31 -28.17 6.17 -9.06
C ALA A 31 -26.84 6.42 -8.33
N ILE A 32 -25.73 5.93 -8.91
CA ILE A 32 -24.38 6.16 -8.38
C ILE A 32 -23.73 7.30 -9.15
N LYS A 33 -23.23 8.29 -8.42
CA LYS A 33 -22.54 9.45 -9.00
C LYS A 33 -21.12 9.57 -8.48
N GLN A 34 -20.19 9.81 -9.40
CA GLN A 34 -18.76 9.76 -9.08
C GLN A 34 -18.19 11.15 -8.78
N VAL A 35 -17.36 11.24 -7.75
CA VAL A 35 -16.52 12.37 -7.40
C VAL A 35 -15.06 11.96 -7.63
N ALA A 36 -14.47 12.47 -8.71
CA ALA A 36 -13.09 12.19 -9.12
C ALA A 36 -12.23 13.46 -9.09
N SER A 37 -10.90 13.31 -9.15
CA SER A 37 -9.92 14.40 -8.99
C SER A 37 -10.21 15.67 -9.79
N GLY A 38 -10.65 15.56 -11.04
CA GLY A 38 -10.96 16.71 -11.88
C GLY A 38 -12.25 17.47 -11.54
N ARG A 39 -13.10 16.93 -10.64
CA ARG A 39 -14.41 17.49 -10.22
C ARG A 39 -15.32 17.95 -11.37
N PHE A 40 -15.15 17.35 -12.56
CA PHE A 40 -15.92 17.72 -13.73
C PHE A 40 -17.41 17.40 -13.53
N GLY A 41 -18.26 18.43 -13.64
CA GLY A 41 -19.71 18.28 -13.49
C GLY A 41 -20.19 18.04 -12.06
N VAL A 42 -19.31 18.16 -11.05
CA VAL A 42 -19.69 18.03 -9.64
C VAL A 42 -20.36 19.34 -9.20
N THR A 43 -21.69 19.30 -9.10
CA THR A 43 -22.53 20.42 -8.66
C THR A 43 -23.43 19.96 -7.50
N PRO A 44 -24.00 20.88 -6.70
CA PRO A 44 -24.96 20.49 -5.65
C PRO A 44 -26.14 19.68 -6.21
N THR A 45 -26.70 20.09 -7.35
CA THR A 45 -27.79 19.36 -8.03
C THR A 45 -27.35 17.96 -8.48
N PHE A 46 -26.10 17.79 -8.92
CA PHE A 46 -25.55 16.48 -9.22
C PHE A 46 -25.48 15.63 -7.94
N LEU A 47 -24.93 16.14 -6.86
CA LEU A 47 -24.73 15.39 -5.60
C LEU A 47 -26.05 14.99 -4.91
N VAL A 48 -27.06 15.86 -4.94
CA VAL A 48 -28.37 15.61 -4.28
C VAL A 48 -29.21 14.56 -5.04
N ASN A 49 -29.02 14.42 -6.35
CA ASN A 49 -29.74 13.45 -7.18
C ASN A 49 -29.07 12.06 -7.22
N ALA A 50 -28.23 11.74 -6.24
CA ALA A 50 -27.51 10.47 -6.14
C ALA A 50 -28.06 9.65 -4.96
N ASP A 51 -28.24 8.35 -5.16
CA ASP A 51 -28.49 7.39 -4.09
C ASP A 51 -27.16 6.96 -3.42
N GLN A 52 -26.08 6.99 -4.20
CA GLN A 52 -24.73 6.70 -3.74
C GLN A 52 -23.71 7.64 -4.41
N LEU A 53 -22.75 8.11 -3.62
CA LEU A 53 -21.63 8.96 -4.04
C LEU A 53 -20.33 8.14 -4.00
N GLU A 54 -19.67 8.00 -5.14
CA GLU A 54 -18.43 7.23 -5.27
C GLU A 54 -17.21 8.17 -5.35
N ILE A 55 -16.36 8.15 -4.34
CA ILE A 55 -15.05 8.80 -4.35
C ILE A 55 -14.09 7.92 -5.14
N LYS A 56 -13.64 8.40 -6.30
CA LYS A 56 -12.77 7.66 -7.19
C LYS A 56 -11.30 8.01 -6.98
N ILE A 57 -10.64 7.26 -6.09
CA ILE A 57 -9.19 7.41 -5.87
C ILE A 57 -8.40 6.88 -7.08
N ALA A 58 -8.75 5.70 -7.57
CA ALA A 58 -8.01 5.05 -8.65
C ALA A 58 -8.90 4.17 -9.56
N GLN A 59 -8.35 3.71 -10.69
CA GLN A 59 -8.97 2.71 -11.56
C GLN A 59 -7.94 1.68 -12.06
N GLY A 60 -8.37 0.44 -12.28
CA GLY A 60 -7.49 -0.69 -12.61
C GLY A 60 -6.51 -0.43 -13.75
N ALA A 61 -7.00 0.14 -14.86
CA ALA A 61 -6.21 0.39 -16.06
C ALA A 61 -5.08 1.45 -15.91
N LYS A 62 -5.18 2.31 -14.90
CA LYS A 62 -4.21 3.38 -14.63
C LYS A 62 -4.32 3.85 -13.17
N PRO A 63 -3.76 3.09 -12.23
CA PRO A 63 -3.96 3.35 -10.81
C PRO A 63 -3.30 4.65 -10.33
N GLY A 64 -2.14 5.01 -10.88
CA GLY A 64 -1.36 6.19 -10.49
C GLY A 64 -1.67 7.46 -11.27
N GLU A 65 -2.74 7.50 -12.07
CA GLU A 65 -3.04 8.62 -12.98
C GLU A 65 -4.52 9.03 -12.96
N GLY A 66 -4.77 10.26 -13.41
CA GLY A 66 -6.12 10.79 -13.57
C GLY A 66 -6.87 10.30 -14.82
N GLY A 67 -8.15 10.66 -14.88
CA GLY A 67 -8.97 10.48 -16.08
C GLY A 67 -8.40 11.22 -17.29
N GLN A 68 -8.50 10.63 -18.48
CA GLN A 68 -8.03 11.22 -19.72
C GLN A 68 -9.18 11.21 -20.73
N LEU A 69 -9.47 12.37 -21.30
CA LEU A 69 -10.42 12.53 -22.39
C LEU A 69 -9.75 13.32 -23.53
N PRO A 70 -9.47 12.68 -24.68
CA PRO A 70 -8.87 13.35 -25.83
C PRO A 70 -9.71 14.55 -26.29
N GLY A 71 -9.06 15.63 -26.70
CA GLY A 71 -9.73 16.89 -27.09
C GLY A 71 -10.75 16.72 -28.22
N GLN A 72 -10.50 15.80 -29.14
CA GLN A 72 -11.43 15.45 -30.22
C GLN A 72 -12.78 14.90 -29.72
N LYS A 73 -12.83 14.38 -28.48
CA LYS A 73 -14.05 13.90 -27.81
C LYS A 73 -14.70 14.98 -26.95
N VAL A 74 -14.06 16.14 -26.79
CA VAL A 74 -14.62 17.25 -26.02
C VAL A 74 -15.50 18.10 -26.95
N SER A 75 -16.69 17.57 -27.24
CA SER A 75 -17.71 18.27 -28.02
C SER A 75 -18.26 19.48 -27.23
N ALA A 76 -18.99 20.37 -27.91
CA ALA A 76 -19.63 21.51 -27.24
C ALA A 76 -20.58 21.09 -26.10
N TYR A 77 -21.24 19.94 -26.25
CA TYR A 77 -22.07 19.33 -25.21
C TYR A 77 -21.25 18.89 -23.99
N ILE A 78 -20.16 18.14 -24.21
CA ILE A 78 -19.28 17.67 -23.13
C ILE A 78 -18.61 18.86 -22.43
N ALA A 79 -18.19 19.86 -23.19
CA ALA A 79 -17.59 21.09 -22.67
C ALA A 79 -18.56 21.83 -21.74
N ARG A 80 -19.85 21.93 -22.13
CA ARG A 80 -20.89 22.52 -21.29
C ARG A 80 -21.10 21.75 -19.99
N LEU A 81 -21.19 20.41 -20.07
CA LEU A 81 -21.39 19.55 -18.90
C LEU A 81 -20.22 19.61 -17.89
N ARG A 82 -19.01 19.84 -18.38
CA ARG A 82 -17.78 19.82 -17.58
C ARG A 82 -17.25 21.22 -17.27
N ASN A 83 -17.98 22.27 -17.66
CA ASN A 83 -17.55 23.66 -17.56
C ASN A 83 -16.14 23.86 -18.15
N SER A 84 -15.85 23.21 -19.28
CA SER A 84 -14.56 23.24 -19.97
C SER A 84 -14.66 23.87 -21.35
N LYS A 85 -13.53 24.02 -22.04
CA LYS A 85 -13.50 24.53 -23.42
C LYS A 85 -13.65 23.39 -24.44
N PRO A 86 -14.47 23.54 -25.49
CA PRO A 86 -14.57 22.56 -26.57
C PRO A 86 -13.22 22.33 -27.25
N GLY A 87 -12.95 21.08 -27.65
CA GLY A 87 -11.71 20.70 -28.36
C GLY A 87 -10.46 20.59 -27.49
N VAL A 88 -10.48 21.06 -26.24
CA VAL A 88 -9.32 21.00 -25.33
C VAL A 88 -9.27 19.64 -24.64
N PRO A 89 -8.13 18.91 -24.67
CA PRO A 89 -8.01 17.64 -23.95
C PRO A 89 -8.16 17.84 -22.45
N LEU A 90 -8.92 16.96 -21.80
CA LEU A 90 -9.10 16.97 -20.35
C LEU A 90 -8.27 15.85 -19.73
N ILE A 91 -7.17 16.24 -19.09
CA ILE A 91 -6.35 15.38 -18.27
C ILE A 91 -6.62 15.77 -16.82
N SER A 92 -7.19 14.85 -16.05
CA SER A 92 -7.46 15.11 -14.63
C SER A 92 -6.16 15.01 -13.85
N PRO A 93 -5.99 15.80 -12.78
CA PRO A 93 -4.87 15.61 -11.85
C PRO A 93 -4.83 14.16 -11.34
N PRO A 94 -3.65 13.56 -11.15
CA PRO A 94 -3.56 12.22 -10.55
C PRO A 94 -4.12 12.18 -9.12
N PRO A 95 -3.73 13.06 -8.18
CA PRO A 95 -4.34 13.07 -6.86
C PRO A 95 -5.63 13.89 -6.83
N HIS A 96 -6.47 13.60 -5.85
CA HIS A 96 -7.46 14.55 -5.36
C HIS A 96 -6.71 15.63 -4.58
N HIS A 97 -6.83 16.90 -4.98
CA HIS A 97 -6.11 17.99 -4.30
C HIS A 97 -6.63 18.31 -2.89
N ASP A 98 -7.77 17.71 -2.54
CA ASP A 98 -8.42 17.73 -1.23
C ASP A 98 -8.29 16.39 -0.50
N ILE A 99 -7.39 15.50 -0.94
CA ILE A 99 -7.09 14.23 -0.27
C ILE A 99 -5.57 13.97 -0.34
N TYR A 100 -4.82 14.45 0.67
CA TYR A 100 -3.41 14.11 0.83
C TYR A 100 -3.17 13.13 1.97
N SER A 101 -4.12 13.01 2.88
CA SER A 101 -4.08 12.09 4.00
C SER A 101 -5.42 11.39 4.23
N ILE A 102 -5.47 10.52 5.23
CA ILE A 102 -6.67 9.75 5.53
C ILE A 102 -7.73 10.61 6.23
N GLU A 103 -7.31 11.58 7.03
CA GLU A 103 -8.16 12.59 7.62
C GLU A 103 -8.80 13.49 6.56
N ASP A 104 -8.09 13.83 5.48
CA ASP A 104 -8.66 14.56 4.36
C ASP A 104 -9.74 13.74 3.62
N LEU A 105 -9.51 12.43 3.44
CA LEU A 105 -10.53 11.54 2.89
C LEU A 105 -11.75 11.48 3.80
N ALA A 106 -11.55 11.44 5.12
CA ALA A 106 -12.63 11.51 6.11
C ALA A 106 -13.42 12.82 5.95
N GLN A 107 -12.71 13.95 5.81
CA GLN A 107 -13.33 15.26 5.61
C GLN A 107 -14.17 15.29 4.34
N LEU A 108 -13.68 14.76 3.21
CA LEU A 108 -14.47 14.70 1.99
C LEU A 108 -15.72 13.81 2.16
N ILE A 109 -15.60 12.68 2.84
CA ILE A 109 -16.76 11.83 3.16
C ILE A 109 -17.77 12.63 3.99
N PHE A 110 -17.32 13.41 4.98
CA PHE A 110 -18.18 14.27 5.78
C PHE A 110 -18.91 15.30 4.92
N ASP A 111 -18.18 16.02 4.07
CA ASP A 111 -18.73 17.07 3.20
C ASP A 111 -19.80 16.51 2.26
N LEU A 112 -19.59 15.32 1.69
CA LEU A 112 -20.56 14.66 0.83
C LEU A 112 -21.84 14.28 1.58
N HIS A 113 -21.73 13.82 2.83
CA HIS A 113 -22.90 13.55 3.67
C HIS A 113 -23.63 14.83 4.09
N GLN A 114 -22.93 15.96 4.27
CA GLN A 114 -23.57 17.24 4.57
C GLN A 114 -24.43 17.73 3.38
N VAL A 115 -23.94 17.54 2.16
CA VAL A 115 -24.69 17.92 0.96
C VAL A 115 -25.85 16.96 0.67
N ASN A 116 -25.65 15.67 0.88
CA ASN A 116 -26.69 14.66 0.69
C ASN A 116 -26.71 13.65 1.85
N PRO A 117 -27.51 13.90 2.91
CA PRO A 117 -27.57 13.04 4.09
C PRO A 117 -28.13 11.64 3.82
N ARG A 118 -28.84 11.44 2.70
CA ARG A 118 -29.42 10.15 2.31
C ARG A 118 -28.48 9.31 1.46
N ALA A 119 -27.51 9.93 0.79
CA ALA A 119 -26.60 9.22 -0.08
C ALA A 119 -25.56 8.43 0.70
N LYS A 120 -25.35 7.20 0.26
CA LYS A 120 -24.29 6.34 0.78
C LYS A 120 -22.97 6.74 0.12
N VAL A 121 -21.85 6.74 0.86
CA VAL A 121 -20.53 7.02 0.26
C VAL A 121 -19.74 5.73 0.06
N SER A 122 -19.11 5.60 -1.11
CA SER A 122 -18.18 4.52 -1.42
C SER A 122 -16.85 5.02 -1.91
N VAL A 123 -15.79 4.26 -1.67
CA VAL A 123 -14.43 4.59 -2.12
C VAL A 123 -13.97 3.54 -3.11
N LYS A 124 -13.55 3.97 -4.31
CA LYS A 124 -13.02 3.11 -5.36
C LYS A 124 -11.49 3.09 -5.31
N LEU A 125 -10.95 1.90 -5.06
CA LEU A 125 -9.53 1.62 -4.88
C LEU A 125 -9.05 0.59 -5.91
N VAL A 126 -7.74 0.54 -6.12
CA VAL A 126 -7.09 -0.45 -6.96
C VAL A 126 -5.98 -1.11 -6.18
N LEU A 127 -5.86 -2.43 -6.30
CA LEU A 127 -4.75 -3.14 -5.68
C LEU A 127 -3.42 -2.72 -6.33
N ALA A 128 -2.47 -2.28 -5.51
CA ALA A 128 -1.04 -2.28 -5.79
C ALA A 128 -0.34 -3.07 -4.66
N GLN A 129 0.77 -3.75 -4.97
CA GLN A 129 1.51 -4.71 -4.12
C GLN A 129 1.99 -4.21 -2.73
N LEU A 130 1.56 -3.02 -2.28
CA LEU A 130 2.01 -2.33 -1.06
C LEU A 130 0.86 -1.89 -0.11
N LEU A 131 -0.34 -2.47 -0.26
CA LEU A 131 -1.57 -2.01 0.39
C LEU A 131 -1.77 -2.37 1.87
N LEU A 132 -0.76 -2.95 2.55
CA LEU A 132 -0.80 -3.12 4.02
C LEU A 132 -1.05 -1.80 4.77
N VAL A 133 -0.57 -0.68 4.23
CA VAL A 133 -0.70 0.65 4.84
C VAL A 133 -2.06 1.27 4.55
N LEU A 134 -2.55 1.21 3.30
CA LEU A 134 -3.83 1.80 2.90
C LEU A 134 -5.04 1.02 3.47
N GLN A 135 -4.95 -0.30 3.66
CA GLN A 135 -6.00 -1.09 4.32
C GLN A 135 -6.01 -0.87 5.85
N ARG A 136 -4.83 -0.69 6.48
CA ARG A 136 -4.73 -0.21 7.89
C ARG A 136 -5.21 1.22 8.05
N LEU A 137 -4.95 2.09 7.09
CA LEU A 137 -5.48 3.45 7.07
C LEU A 137 -6.99 3.44 6.84
N MET A 138 -7.54 2.54 6.03
CA MET A 138 -8.98 2.34 5.94
C MET A 138 -9.58 1.84 7.26
N LEU A 139 -8.88 0.99 8.03
CA LEU A 139 -9.31 0.63 9.38
C LEU A 139 -9.32 1.84 10.34
N ILE A 140 -8.33 2.73 10.23
CA ILE A 140 -8.27 3.99 11.00
C ILE A 140 -9.39 4.94 10.56
N LEU A 141 -9.58 5.14 9.25
CA LEU A 141 -10.68 5.90 8.66
C LEU A 141 -12.03 5.35 9.10
N PHE A 142 -12.16 4.04 9.15
CA PHE A 142 -13.40 3.38 9.49
C PHE A 142 -13.69 3.47 10.99
N ARG A 143 -12.68 3.28 11.86
CA ARG A 143 -12.79 3.60 13.30
C ARG A 143 -13.16 5.06 13.51
N TYR A 144 -12.57 5.96 12.75
CA TYR A 144 -12.84 7.39 12.81
C TYR A 144 -14.27 7.73 12.33
N CYS A 145 -14.73 7.15 11.22
CA CYS A 145 -16.09 7.28 10.71
C CYS A 145 -17.11 6.68 11.70
N LEU A 146 -16.80 5.53 12.30
CA LEU A 146 -17.61 4.88 13.33
C LEU A 146 -17.77 5.75 14.58
N MET A 147 -16.67 6.33 15.08
CA MET A 147 -16.67 7.25 16.21
C MET A 147 -17.49 8.51 15.92
N ASN A 148 -17.46 8.99 14.67
CA ASN A 148 -18.18 10.19 14.24
C ASN A 148 -19.59 9.92 13.65
N LYS A 149 -20.11 8.69 13.74
CA LYS A 149 -21.39 8.26 13.12
C LYS A 149 -21.52 8.53 11.61
N MET A 150 -20.39 8.56 10.91
CA MET A 150 -20.33 8.75 9.46
C MET A 150 -20.46 7.40 8.74
N ILE A 151 -21.34 7.32 7.73
CA ILE A 151 -21.70 6.07 7.07
C ILE A 151 -20.81 5.89 5.83
N LEU A 152 -19.60 5.35 6.02
CA LEU A 152 -18.88 4.74 4.91
C LEU A 152 -19.49 3.36 4.66
N LEU A 153 -20.18 3.20 3.54
CA LEU A 153 -20.96 1.97 3.32
C LEU A 153 -20.22 0.93 2.51
N ALA A 154 -19.49 1.34 1.46
CA ALA A 154 -18.93 0.38 0.51
C ALA A 154 -17.48 0.69 0.10
N ILE A 155 -16.67 -0.36 0.02
CA ILE A 155 -15.32 -0.33 -0.53
C ILE A 155 -15.34 -1.06 -1.86
N LEU A 156 -14.97 -0.38 -2.94
CA LEU A 156 -14.84 -0.98 -4.26
C LEU A 156 -13.37 -1.30 -4.54
N ILE A 157 -13.07 -2.59 -4.73
CA ILE A 157 -11.76 -3.08 -5.16
C ILE A 157 -11.78 -3.35 -6.66
N SER A 158 -10.98 -2.60 -7.41
CA SER A 158 -10.79 -2.79 -8.84
C SER A 158 -9.52 -3.59 -9.14
N GLY A 159 -9.64 -4.63 -9.96
CA GLY A 159 -8.51 -5.38 -10.51
C GLY A 159 -7.82 -4.66 -11.68
N HIS A 160 -6.59 -5.07 -11.99
CA HIS A 160 -5.82 -4.53 -13.14
C HIS A 160 -6.54 -4.71 -14.48
N ASP A 161 -7.43 -5.71 -14.60
CA ASP A 161 -8.20 -6.02 -15.81
C ASP A 161 -9.37 -5.06 -16.09
N GLY A 162 -9.50 -3.99 -15.31
CA GLY A 162 -10.47 -2.92 -15.56
C GLY A 162 -10.30 -2.29 -16.96
N GLY A 163 -11.43 -2.07 -17.65
CA GLY A 163 -11.44 -1.38 -18.94
C GLY A 163 -11.13 0.12 -18.83
N THR A 164 -10.71 0.73 -19.94
CA THR A 164 -10.54 2.19 -20.03
C THR A 164 -10.77 2.70 -21.46
N GLY A 165 -11.32 3.92 -21.58
CA GLY A 165 -11.50 4.59 -22.86
C GLY A 165 -10.22 5.21 -23.41
N ALA A 166 -9.30 5.64 -22.53
CA ALA A 166 -8.01 6.23 -22.87
C ALA A 166 -7.03 6.12 -21.69
N SER A 167 -5.86 5.54 -21.93
CA SER A 167 -4.80 5.35 -20.94
C SER A 167 -3.47 5.01 -21.63
N PRO A 168 -2.32 5.32 -21.03
CA PRO A 168 -1.03 4.81 -21.48
C PRO A 168 -1.01 3.27 -21.48
N ILE A 169 -0.37 2.69 -22.49
CA ILE A 169 -0.23 1.23 -22.62
C ILE A 169 0.61 0.67 -21.48
N SER A 170 1.63 1.41 -21.04
CA SER A 170 2.46 1.06 -19.90
C SER A 170 1.60 0.80 -18.65
N SER A 171 0.69 1.71 -18.33
CA SER A 171 -0.18 1.62 -17.15
C SER A 171 -1.16 0.46 -17.27
N ILE A 172 -1.74 0.22 -18.45
CA ILE A 172 -2.65 -0.91 -18.70
C ILE A 172 -1.93 -2.26 -18.49
N LYS A 173 -0.65 -2.34 -18.85
CA LYS A 173 0.10 -3.61 -18.86
C LYS A 173 0.91 -3.87 -17.59
N HIS A 174 1.28 -2.82 -16.86
CA HIS A 174 2.26 -2.92 -15.79
C HIS A 174 1.80 -2.34 -14.45
N ALA A 175 0.63 -1.70 -14.38
CA ALA A 175 0.13 -1.12 -13.15
C ALA A 175 -1.16 -1.79 -12.67
N GLY A 176 -1.23 -2.05 -11.37
CA GLY A 176 -2.34 -2.75 -10.73
C GLY A 176 -2.05 -4.21 -10.45
N GLY A 177 -2.76 -4.78 -9.48
CA GLY A 177 -2.75 -6.20 -9.13
C GLY A 177 -4.09 -6.88 -9.42
N PRO A 178 -4.12 -8.23 -9.35
CA PRO A 178 -5.33 -9.01 -9.56
C PRO A 178 -6.33 -8.72 -8.43
N TRP A 179 -7.63 -8.70 -8.77
CA TRP A 179 -8.67 -8.38 -7.79
C TRP A 179 -8.80 -9.47 -6.73
N GLU A 180 -8.48 -10.73 -7.06
CA GLU A 180 -8.52 -11.90 -6.19
C GLU A 180 -7.68 -11.68 -4.93
N LEU A 181 -6.45 -11.17 -5.11
CA LEU A 181 -5.54 -10.86 -4.00
C LEU A 181 -6.08 -9.68 -3.16
N GLY A 182 -6.56 -8.63 -3.83
CA GLY A 182 -6.97 -7.40 -3.16
C GLY A 182 -8.26 -7.56 -2.39
N LEU A 183 -9.21 -8.31 -2.94
CA LEU A 183 -10.47 -8.66 -2.31
C LEU A 183 -10.22 -9.53 -1.08
N THR A 184 -9.48 -10.62 -1.24
CA THR A 184 -9.20 -11.56 -0.14
C THR A 184 -8.45 -10.86 1.01
N GLU A 185 -7.44 -10.05 0.71
CA GLU A 185 -6.69 -9.30 1.73
C GLU A 185 -7.58 -8.28 2.46
N THR A 186 -8.45 -7.58 1.72
CA THR A 186 -9.39 -6.60 2.30
C THR A 186 -10.41 -7.31 3.19
N HIS A 187 -10.97 -8.42 2.71
CA HIS A 187 -11.95 -9.23 3.44
C HIS A 187 -11.36 -9.75 4.77
N GLN A 188 -10.20 -10.40 4.72
CA GLN A 188 -9.50 -10.90 5.91
C GLN A 188 -9.15 -9.76 6.87
N THR A 189 -8.68 -8.63 6.35
CA THR A 189 -8.34 -7.46 7.17
C THR A 189 -9.56 -6.91 7.89
N LEU A 190 -10.73 -6.86 7.24
CA LEU A 190 -11.97 -6.41 7.87
C LEU A 190 -12.48 -7.40 8.93
N ILE A 191 -12.39 -8.71 8.68
CA ILE A 191 -12.73 -9.75 9.66
C ILE A 191 -11.84 -9.65 10.90
N ASN A 192 -10.53 -9.59 10.71
CA ASN A 192 -9.52 -9.51 11.78
C ASN A 192 -9.64 -8.26 12.66
N ASN A 193 -10.50 -7.30 12.30
CA ASN A 193 -10.77 -6.10 13.08
C ASN A 193 -12.23 -6.00 13.55
N GLY A 194 -13.08 -6.99 13.25
CA GLY A 194 -14.51 -6.96 13.60
C GLY A 194 -15.31 -5.89 12.86
N LEU A 195 -14.88 -5.52 11.65
CA LEU A 195 -15.49 -4.43 10.86
C LEU A 195 -16.20 -4.90 9.59
N ARG A 196 -16.11 -6.20 9.26
CA ARG A 196 -16.68 -6.77 8.03
C ARG A 196 -18.19 -6.58 7.90
N GLU A 197 -18.94 -6.72 8.98
CA GLU A 197 -20.42 -6.59 8.98
C GLU A 197 -20.91 -5.17 8.69
N ARG A 198 -20.03 -4.18 8.79
CA ARG A 198 -20.38 -2.77 8.63
C ARG A 198 -20.05 -2.21 7.24
N VAL A 199 -19.41 -3.02 6.39
CA VAL A 199 -18.92 -2.60 5.07
C VAL A 199 -19.38 -3.59 4.02
N ILE A 200 -19.92 -3.05 2.93
CA ILE A 200 -20.20 -3.77 1.69
C ILE A 200 -18.92 -3.77 0.85
N LEU A 201 -18.41 -4.96 0.50
CA LEU A 201 -17.28 -5.10 -0.40
C LEU A 201 -17.79 -5.25 -1.83
N ARG A 202 -17.49 -4.26 -2.67
CA ARG A 202 -17.74 -4.33 -4.11
C ARG A 202 -16.44 -4.69 -4.82
N VAL A 203 -16.52 -5.49 -5.88
CA VAL A 203 -15.37 -5.83 -6.71
C VAL A 203 -15.68 -5.64 -8.19
N ASP A 204 -14.70 -5.14 -8.94
CA ASP A 204 -14.76 -5.12 -10.40
C ASP A 204 -13.41 -5.48 -11.03
N GLY A 205 -13.42 -5.87 -12.30
CA GLY A 205 -12.20 -6.16 -13.05
C GLY A 205 -12.30 -7.45 -13.87
N GLY A 206 -12.70 -7.33 -15.13
CA GLY A 206 -12.68 -8.47 -16.06
C GLY A 206 -13.84 -9.48 -15.92
N PHE A 207 -14.86 -9.18 -15.11
CA PHE A 207 -16.01 -10.05 -14.87
C PHE A 207 -16.85 -10.23 -16.14
N LYS A 208 -17.20 -11.48 -16.46
CA LYS A 208 -17.94 -11.85 -17.69
C LYS A 208 -19.10 -12.82 -17.45
N SER A 209 -19.02 -13.63 -16.41
CA SER A 209 -19.89 -14.78 -16.21
C SER A 209 -20.41 -14.88 -14.78
N GLY A 210 -21.42 -15.70 -14.57
CA GLY A 210 -21.87 -16.06 -13.23
C GLY A 210 -20.80 -16.77 -12.41
N PHE A 211 -19.92 -17.54 -13.06
CA PHE A 211 -18.77 -18.15 -12.39
C PHE A 211 -17.83 -17.12 -11.75
N ASP A 212 -17.53 -16.00 -12.43
CA ASP A 212 -16.69 -14.94 -11.87
C ASP A 212 -17.32 -14.31 -10.61
N VAL A 213 -18.64 -14.15 -10.64
CA VAL A 213 -19.43 -13.69 -9.49
C VAL A 213 -19.33 -14.66 -8.32
N MET A 214 -19.46 -15.97 -8.59
CA MET A 214 -19.36 -17.02 -7.57
C MET A 214 -17.95 -17.07 -6.94
N MET A 215 -16.91 -16.95 -7.76
CA MET A 215 -15.52 -16.89 -7.28
C MET A 215 -15.31 -15.67 -6.38
N ALA A 216 -15.79 -14.50 -6.80
CA ALA A 216 -15.70 -13.28 -6.01
C ALA A 216 -16.51 -13.34 -4.70
N ALA A 217 -17.70 -13.94 -4.74
CA ALA A 217 -18.53 -14.17 -3.56
C ALA A 217 -17.77 -15.04 -2.54
N ALA A 218 -17.23 -16.18 -2.99
CA ALA A 218 -16.44 -17.08 -2.15
C ALA A 218 -15.22 -16.40 -1.51
N MET A 219 -14.60 -15.45 -2.21
CA MET A 219 -13.49 -14.63 -1.70
C MET A 219 -13.92 -13.46 -0.81
N GLY A 220 -15.22 -13.23 -0.65
CA GLY A 220 -15.78 -12.30 0.34
C GLY A 220 -16.40 -11.02 -0.19
N ALA A 221 -16.65 -10.90 -1.50
CA ALA A 221 -17.39 -9.78 -2.09
C ALA A 221 -18.90 -9.89 -1.89
N ASP A 222 -19.56 -8.74 -1.74
CA ASP A 222 -21.02 -8.60 -1.62
C ASP A 222 -21.66 -8.10 -2.93
N GLU A 223 -20.95 -7.25 -3.68
CA GLU A 223 -21.44 -6.64 -4.90
C GLU A 223 -20.42 -6.73 -6.06
N TYR A 224 -20.92 -6.81 -7.30
CA TYR A 224 -20.11 -7.15 -8.47
C TYR A 224 -20.28 -6.11 -9.58
N GLY A 225 -19.17 -5.53 -10.04
CA GLY A 225 -19.16 -4.48 -11.04
C GLY A 225 -18.84 -4.97 -12.46
N PHE A 226 -19.67 -4.57 -13.42
CA PHE A 226 -19.53 -4.92 -14.83
C PHE A 226 -19.38 -3.66 -15.69
N GLY A 227 -18.31 -3.59 -16.48
CA GLY A 227 -18.04 -2.46 -17.38
C GLY A 227 -17.94 -2.91 -18.84
N SER A 228 -16.81 -3.50 -19.20
CA SER A 228 -16.51 -3.89 -20.60
C SER A 228 -17.57 -4.81 -21.20
N VAL A 229 -18.09 -5.78 -20.44
CA VAL A 229 -19.10 -6.73 -20.94
C VAL A 229 -20.47 -6.09 -21.09
N ALA A 230 -20.84 -5.17 -20.21
CA ALA A 230 -22.05 -4.35 -20.40
C ALA A 230 -21.96 -3.52 -21.69
N MET A 231 -20.77 -3.02 -22.03
CA MET A 231 -20.54 -2.35 -23.32
C MET A 231 -20.62 -3.32 -24.50
N ILE A 232 -20.18 -4.57 -24.35
CA ILE A 232 -20.30 -5.61 -25.39
C ILE A 232 -21.76 -5.98 -25.62
N ALA A 233 -22.53 -6.20 -24.55
CA ALA A 233 -23.96 -6.50 -24.61
C ALA A 233 -24.76 -5.40 -25.35
N THR A 234 -24.30 -4.14 -25.26
CA THR A 234 -24.91 -2.99 -25.95
C THR A 234 -24.29 -2.69 -27.33
N GLY A 235 -23.36 -3.52 -27.82
CA GLY A 235 -22.88 -3.48 -29.20
C GLY A 235 -21.37 -3.26 -29.39
N CYS A 236 -20.55 -3.21 -28.34
CA CYS A 236 -19.09 -3.09 -28.48
C CYS A 236 -18.47 -4.33 -29.14
N VAL A 237 -17.80 -4.13 -30.27
CA VAL A 237 -17.08 -5.18 -31.02
C VAL A 237 -15.60 -5.32 -30.64
N MET A 238 -15.19 -4.74 -29.51
CA MET A 238 -13.80 -4.80 -29.01
C MET A 238 -12.71 -4.32 -30.00
N ALA A 239 -13.02 -3.30 -30.80
CA ALA A 239 -12.07 -2.70 -31.76
C ALA A 239 -10.88 -1.97 -31.11
N ARG A 240 -10.93 -1.66 -29.81
CA ARG A 240 -9.86 -1.01 -29.00
C ARG A 240 -9.38 0.37 -29.50
N ILE A 241 -10.16 1.04 -30.34
CA ILE A 241 -9.90 2.40 -30.83
C ILE A 241 -10.69 3.48 -30.07
N CYS A 242 -11.09 3.21 -28.83
CA CYS A 242 -11.97 4.06 -28.01
C CYS A 242 -11.45 5.51 -27.81
N HIS A 243 -10.12 5.66 -27.79
CA HIS A 243 -9.42 6.94 -27.61
C HIS A 243 -9.41 7.80 -28.89
N THR A 244 -9.59 7.19 -30.06
CA THR A 244 -9.49 7.86 -31.38
C THR A 244 -10.76 8.61 -31.80
N ASN A 245 -11.85 8.50 -31.02
CA ASN A 245 -13.18 8.98 -31.38
C ASN A 245 -13.83 8.28 -32.60
N ASN A 246 -13.21 7.23 -33.16
CA ASN A 246 -13.67 6.56 -34.38
C ASN A 246 -14.32 5.19 -34.13
N CYS A 247 -15.10 5.07 -33.05
CA CYS A 247 -15.78 3.81 -32.72
C CYS A 247 -16.73 3.39 -33.87
N PRO A 248 -16.58 2.18 -34.44
CA PRO A 248 -17.34 1.78 -35.64
C PRO A 248 -18.84 1.60 -35.38
N VAL A 249 -19.19 1.34 -34.11
CA VAL A 249 -20.52 0.96 -33.62
C VAL A 249 -21.13 2.04 -32.71
N GLY A 250 -20.57 3.25 -32.68
CA GLY A 250 -21.15 4.38 -31.94
C GLY A 250 -21.03 4.35 -30.41
N VAL A 251 -20.58 3.25 -29.79
CA VAL A 251 -20.47 3.10 -28.33
C VAL A 251 -19.56 4.15 -27.68
N ALA A 252 -18.32 4.29 -28.16
CA ALA A 252 -17.30 5.14 -27.54
C ALA A 252 -16.89 6.34 -28.41
N SER A 253 -17.82 6.94 -29.13
CA SER A 253 -17.60 8.11 -30.00
C SER A 253 -18.48 9.30 -29.61
N GLN A 254 -18.05 10.50 -29.96
CA GLN A 254 -18.83 11.74 -29.87
C GLN A 254 -19.22 12.28 -31.25
N ARG A 255 -18.76 11.64 -32.34
CA ARG A 255 -19.16 11.98 -33.72
C ARG A 255 -20.61 11.56 -33.92
N GLU A 256 -21.46 12.51 -34.36
CA GLU A 256 -22.89 12.28 -34.56
C GLU A 256 -23.17 11.14 -35.54
N GLU A 257 -22.46 11.13 -36.68
CA GLU A 257 -22.58 10.09 -37.71
C GLU A 257 -22.23 8.67 -37.22
N LEU A 258 -21.35 8.54 -36.21
CA LEU A 258 -20.98 7.25 -35.62
C LEU A 258 -21.95 6.88 -34.50
N ARG A 259 -22.41 7.85 -33.69
CA ARG A 259 -23.43 7.61 -32.65
C ARG A 259 -24.75 7.14 -33.24
N ALA A 260 -25.11 7.62 -34.44
CA ALA A 260 -26.29 7.14 -35.17
C ALA A 260 -26.24 5.63 -35.52
N ARG A 261 -25.06 4.98 -35.42
CA ARG A 261 -24.87 3.55 -35.64
C ARG A 261 -24.99 2.71 -34.37
N PHE A 262 -25.27 3.33 -33.23
CA PHE A 262 -25.35 2.61 -31.95
C PHE A 262 -26.56 1.66 -31.94
N PRO A 263 -26.35 0.34 -31.81
CA PRO A 263 -27.43 -0.64 -31.92
C PRO A 263 -28.09 -0.98 -30.57
N GLY A 264 -27.50 -0.54 -29.45
CA GLY A 264 -27.84 -1.07 -28.13
C GLY A 264 -29.22 -0.65 -27.63
N VAL A 265 -29.97 -1.62 -27.11
CA VAL A 265 -31.27 -1.41 -26.48
C VAL A 265 -31.15 -1.74 -24.98
N PRO A 266 -31.83 -1.03 -24.05
CA PRO A 266 -31.76 -1.34 -22.62
C PRO A 266 -32.07 -2.81 -22.28
N ALA A 267 -33.00 -3.41 -23.03
CA ALA A 267 -33.40 -4.81 -22.87
C ALA A 267 -32.23 -5.81 -23.05
N ASP A 268 -31.28 -5.54 -23.94
CA ASP A 268 -30.13 -6.43 -24.16
C ASP A 268 -29.25 -6.53 -22.91
N LEU A 269 -29.05 -5.40 -22.24
CA LEU A 269 -28.29 -5.33 -21.01
C LEU A 269 -29.04 -6.02 -19.85
N VAL A 270 -30.36 -5.84 -19.77
CA VAL A 270 -31.21 -6.54 -18.79
C VAL A 270 -31.11 -8.06 -19.00
N ASN A 271 -31.26 -8.53 -20.23
CA ASN A 271 -31.14 -9.95 -20.57
C ASN A 271 -29.78 -10.52 -20.20
N TYR A 272 -28.69 -9.78 -20.45
CA TYR A 272 -27.35 -10.18 -20.03
C TYR A 272 -27.27 -10.40 -18.51
N PHE A 273 -27.77 -9.45 -17.70
CA PHE A 273 -27.76 -9.61 -16.24
C PHE A 273 -28.68 -10.74 -15.75
N LEU A 274 -29.81 -10.99 -16.44
CA LEU A 274 -30.66 -12.15 -16.16
C LEU A 274 -29.92 -13.47 -16.42
N TYR A 275 -29.15 -13.57 -17.51
CA TYR A 275 -28.35 -14.77 -17.79
C TYR A 275 -27.24 -14.99 -16.77
N VAL A 276 -26.52 -13.93 -16.38
CA VAL A 276 -25.51 -14.01 -15.32
C VAL A 276 -26.15 -14.45 -13.99
N ALA A 277 -27.31 -13.90 -13.65
CA ALA A 277 -28.04 -14.27 -12.43
C ALA A 277 -28.51 -15.74 -12.47
N GLU A 278 -29.00 -16.22 -13.61
CA GLU A 278 -29.43 -17.61 -13.76
C GLU A 278 -28.26 -18.59 -13.69
N GLU A 279 -27.11 -18.23 -14.25
CA GLU A 279 -25.86 -19.00 -14.12
C GLU A 279 -25.44 -19.09 -12.64
N VAL A 280 -25.45 -17.97 -11.91
CA VAL A 280 -25.18 -17.94 -10.45
C VAL A 280 -26.13 -18.86 -9.69
N ARG A 281 -27.43 -18.82 -9.99
CA ARG A 281 -28.44 -19.70 -9.36
C ARG A 281 -28.18 -21.17 -9.68
N GLY A 282 -27.77 -21.48 -10.91
CA GLY A 282 -27.39 -22.84 -11.32
C GLY A 282 -26.21 -23.37 -10.52
N VAL A 283 -25.13 -22.59 -10.40
CA VAL A 283 -23.94 -22.98 -9.63
C VAL A 283 -24.24 -23.09 -8.13
N LEU A 284 -25.05 -22.18 -7.58
CA LEU A 284 -25.50 -22.27 -6.18
C LEU A 284 -26.27 -23.58 -5.92
N ALA A 285 -27.17 -23.96 -6.82
CA ALA A 285 -27.92 -25.21 -6.71
C ALA A 285 -27.01 -26.45 -6.80
N GLU A 286 -26.00 -26.43 -7.68
CA GLU A 286 -25.01 -27.50 -7.79
C GLU A 286 -24.18 -27.66 -6.51
N LEU A 287 -23.84 -26.55 -5.85
CA LEU A 287 -23.13 -26.53 -4.57
C LEU A 287 -24.04 -26.82 -3.36
N GLY A 288 -25.35 -26.89 -3.55
CA GLY A 288 -26.34 -27.15 -2.48
C GLY A 288 -26.72 -25.95 -1.64
N TYR A 289 -26.46 -24.72 -2.10
CA TYR A 289 -26.82 -23.48 -1.40
C TYR A 289 -28.07 -22.82 -1.99
N GLN A 290 -28.85 -22.15 -1.13
CA GLN A 290 -30.10 -21.48 -1.56
C GLN A 290 -29.91 -19.97 -1.79
N LYS A 291 -28.95 -19.35 -1.10
CA LYS A 291 -28.70 -17.91 -1.19
C LYS A 291 -27.23 -17.64 -1.46
N LEU A 292 -26.97 -16.54 -2.17
CA LEU A 292 -25.61 -16.08 -2.41
C LEU A 292 -24.91 -15.70 -1.10
N ASP A 293 -25.64 -15.13 -0.16
CA ASP A 293 -25.14 -14.77 1.17
C ASP A 293 -24.54 -15.97 1.93
N ASP A 294 -25.02 -17.19 1.68
CA ASP A 294 -24.53 -18.40 2.36
C ASP A 294 -23.12 -18.81 1.92
N ILE A 295 -22.62 -18.28 0.80
CA ILE A 295 -21.30 -18.59 0.24
C ILE A 295 -20.29 -17.44 0.41
N ILE A 296 -20.74 -16.24 0.81
CA ILE A 296 -19.86 -15.07 0.88
C ILE A 296 -18.76 -15.32 1.91
N GLY A 297 -17.49 -15.28 1.47
CA GLY A 297 -16.32 -15.50 2.31
C GLY A 297 -16.03 -16.97 2.65
N LYS A 298 -16.79 -17.94 2.13
CA LYS A 298 -16.49 -19.37 2.29
C LYS A 298 -15.40 -19.82 1.35
N THR A 299 -14.15 -19.53 1.69
CA THR A 299 -12.98 -19.97 0.91
C THR A 299 -12.83 -21.49 0.85
N ASP A 300 -13.45 -22.23 1.75
CA ASP A 300 -13.39 -23.71 1.83
C ASP A 300 -13.97 -24.41 0.60
N ILE A 301 -14.85 -23.74 -0.15
CA ILE A 301 -15.42 -24.31 -1.38
C ILE A 301 -14.44 -24.22 -2.56
N LEU A 302 -13.37 -23.44 -2.42
CA LEU A 302 -12.35 -23.25 -3.44
C LEU A 302 -11.22 -24.25 -3.22
N LYS A 303 -10.89 -24.99 -4.28
CA LYS A 303 -9.73 -25.89 -4.30
C LYS A 303 -8.81 -25.56 -5.46
N PRO A 304 -7.49 -25.57 -5.26
CA PRO A 304 -6.54 -25.37 -6.35
C PRO A 304 -6.69 -26.54 -7.32
N ARG A 305 -6.75 -26.22 -8.61
CA ARG A 305 -6.73 -27.24 -9.67
C ARG A 305 -5.28 -27.57 -9.98
N ASP A 306 -4.97 -28.86 -10.10
CA ASP A 306 -3.66 -29.30 -10.55
C ASP A 306 -3.58 -29.12 -12.07
N ILE A 307 -2.97 -28.01 -12.48
CA ILE A 307 -2.80 -27.62 -13.88
C ILE A 307 -1.31 -27.46 -14.14
N SER A 308 -0.79 -28.17 -15.13
CA SER A 308 0.58 -27.99 -15.59
C SER A 308 0.73 -26.60 -16.21
N LEU A 309 1.60 -25.78 -15.60
CA LEU A 309 1.89 -24.44 -16.10
C LEU A 309 3.12 -24.47 -17.01
N VAL A 310 3.09 -23.67 -18.07
CA VAL A 310 4.15 -23.65 -19.08
C VAL A 310 5.48 -23.10 -18.52
N LYS A 311 5.42 -22.20 -17.54
CA LYS A 311 6.59 -21.44 -17.06
C LYS A 311 7.10 -21.85 -15.68
N THR A 312 6.26 -22.46 -14.86
CA THR A 312 6.56 -22.81 -13.48
C THR A 312 5.93 -24.16 -13.14
N GLN A 313 6.41 -24.83 -12.09
CA GLN A 313 5.84 -26.12 -11.71
C GLN A 313 4.49 -25.94 -11.01
N HIS A 314 4.39 -25.00 -10.06
CA HIS A 314 3.16 -24.69 -9.33
C HIS A 314 3.10 -23.19 -8.97
N LEU A 315 1.89 -22.66 -8.72
CA LEU A 315 1.68 -21.38 -8.04
C LEU A 315 1.22 -21.66 -6.60
N ASP A 316 1.80 -20.96 -5.64
CA ASP A 316 1.32 -21.00 -4.26
C ASP A 316 0.06 -20.12 -4.13
N LEU A 317 -1.09 -20.77 -4.02
CA LEU A 317 -2.39 -20.13 -3.79
C LEU A 317 -2.79 -20.12 -2.31
N SER A 318 -1.89 -20.55 -1.41
CA SER A 318 -2.15 -20.53 0.03
C SER A 318 -2.50 -19.13 0.52
N TYR A 319 -1.98 -18.05 -0.08
CA TYR A 319 -2.35 -16.69 0.28
C TYR A 319 -3.84 -16.35 0.03
N VAL A 320 -4.47 -16.99 -0.95
CA VAL A 320 -5.89 -16.81 -1.26
C VAL A 320 -6.77 -17.77 -0.45
N LEU A 321 -6.26 -18.98 -0.19
CA LEU A 321 -7.03 -20.08 0.42
C LEU A 321 -6.78 -20.28 1.92
N SER A 322 -5.74 -19.69 2.47
CA SER A 322 -5.39 -19.77 3.89
C SER A 322 -5.11 -18.36 4.38
N ILE A 323 -5.79 -17.93 5.44
CA ILE A 323 -5.35 -17.00 6.51
C ILE A 323 -6.57 -16.78 7.45
N ALA A 324 -7.17 -17.87 7.93
CA ALA A 324 -8.07 -17.82 9.10
C ALA A 324 -7.51 -18.73 10.21
N ASP A 325 -7.08 -19.94 9.85
CA ASP A 325 -6.60 -20.94 10.82
C ASP A 325 -5.15 -20.77 11.32
N ALA A 326 -4.33 -19.96 10.67
CA ALA A 326 -2.90 -19.84 10.98
C ALA A 326 -2.57 -18.81 12.07
N ILE A 327 -3.48 -17.88 12.36
CA ILE A 327 -3.29 -16.80 13.35
C ILE A 327 -3.78 -17.23 14.74
N GLU A 328 -4.58 -18.29 14.81
CA GLU A 328 -5.29 -18.70 16.02
C GLU A 328 -4.46 -19.55 17.01
N LYS A 329 -3.30 -20.08 16.59
CA LYS A 329 -2.66 -21.19 17.32
C LYS A 329 -1.36 -20.90 18.08
N GLU A 330 -0.94 -19.64 18.22
CA GLU A 330 0.15 -19.19 19.13
C GLU A 330 1.23 -20.25 19.46
N LYS A 331 2.05 -20.63 18.47
CA LYS A 331 3.20 -21.53 18.68
C LYS A 331 4.52 -20.79 18.50
N VAL A 332 5.56 -21.29 19.18
CA VAL A 332 6.96 -20.97 18.88
C VAL A 332 7.29 -21.55 17.51
N VAL A 333 7.79 -20.72 16.61
CA VAL A 333 8.04 -21.10 15.20
C VAL A 333 9.48 -20.77 14.83
N ASN A 334 10.23 -21.80 14.45
CA ASN A 334 11.52 -21.67 13.76
C ASN A 334 11.28 -21.99 12.29
N LYS A 335 11.59 -21.06 11.37
CA LYS A 335 11.44 -21.29 9.93
C LYS A 335 12.60 -20.72 9.14
N THR A 336 13.00 -21.47 8.11
CA THR A 336 14.00 -21.08 7.12
C THR A 336 13.33 -20.86 5.77
N PHE A 337 13.63 -19.75 5.11
CA PHE A 337 13.06 -19.40 3.81
C PHE A 337 14.14 -18.98 2.82
N HIS A 338 13.90 -19.21 1.53
CA HIS A 338 14.71 -18.60 0.47
C HIS A 338 14.14 -17.22 0.13
N ILE A 339 15.03 -16.24 -0.10
CA ILE A 339 14.66 -14.86 -0.39
C ILE A 339 15.36 -14.36 -1.66
N PHE A 340 14.64 -13.59 -2.46
CA PHE A 340 15.13 -12.97 -3.69
C PHE A 340 14.93 -11.45 -3.63
N ASN A 341 15.67 -10.71 -4.46
CA ASN A 341 15.67 -9.24 -4.43
C ASN A 341 14.29 -8.59 -4.72
N VAL A 342 13.34 -9.37 -5.24
CA VAL A 342 11.94 -8.99 -5.46
C VAL A 342 11.13 -8.96 -4.16
N ASP A 343 11.57 -9.70 -3.14
CA ASP A 343 10.93 -9.83 -1.84
C ASP A 343 11.31 -8.63 -0.96
N ARG A 344 10.43 -7.63 -0.95
CA ARG A 344 10.61 -6.35 -0.27
C ARG A 344 9.80 -6.28 1.01
N ALA A 345 10.25 -5.47 1.98
CA ALA A 345 9.58 -5.24 3.26
C ALA A 345 9.29 -6.54 4.05
N VAL A 346 10.13 -7.56 3.87
CA VAL A 346 10.05 -8.82 4.60
C VAL A 346 10.17 -8.55 6.10
N CYS A 347 9.41 -9.29 6.89
CA CYS A 347 9.15 -9.12 8.33
C CYS A 347 8.16 -7.99 8.72
N GLY A 348 7.98 -6.92 7.92
CA GLY A 348 7.09 -5.82 8.30
C GLY A 348 5.63 -6.21 8.56
N ARG A 349 5.10 -7.17 7.78
CA ARG A 349 3.75 -7.73 7.98
C ARG A 349 3.65 -8.53 9.28
N ILE A 350 4.72 -9.25 9.65
CA ILE A 350 4.80 -10.08 10.85
C ILE A 350 4.84 -9.17 12.08
N SER A 351 5.76 -8.20 12.10
CA SER A 351 5.87 -7.25 13.20
C SER A 351 4.60 -6.43 13.38
N GLY A 352 3.94 -6.03 12.27
CA GLY A 352 2.66 -5.36 12.32
C GLY A 352 1.55 -6.21 12.94
N ALA A 353 1.51 -7.52 12.67
CA ALA A 353 0.54 -8.43 13.26
C ALA A 353 0.79 -8.62 14.77
N MET A 354 2.06 -8.72 15.17
CA MET A 354 2.47 -8.82 16.56
C MET A 354 2.13 -7.55 17.35
N ALA A 355 2.49 -6.38 16.84
CA ALA A 355 2.19 -5.09 17.46
C ALA A 355 0.68 -4.86 17.63
N LYS A 356 -0.14 -5.31 16.67
CA LYS A 356 -1.61 -5.21 16.76
C LYS A 356 -2.21 -6.05 17.90
N LYS A 357 -1.62 -7.21 18.20
CA LYS A 357 -2.14 -8.16 19.19
C LYS A 357 -1.57 -7.94 20.59
N TYR A 358 -0.30 -7.57 20.69
CA TYR A 358 0.41 -7.48 21.97
C TYR A 358 0.94 -6.07 22.28
N GLY A 359 0.68 -5.08 21.42
CA GLY A 359 1.34 -3.78 21.51
C GLY A 359 2.83 -3.85 21.19
N ASP A 360 3.55 -2.73 21.36
CA ASP A 360 4.96 -2.62 20.98
C ASP A 360 5.90 -3.39 21.94
N THR A 361 5.44 -3.75 23.14
CA THR A 361 6.26 -4.39 24.20
C THR A 361 5.66 -5.65 24.81
N GLY A 362 4.41 -6.01 24.50
CA GLY A 362 3.70 -7.09 25.20
C GLY A 362 3.90 -8.50 24.63
N PHE A 363 4.75 -8.68 23.62
CA PHE A 363 5.02 -10.01 23.05
C PHE A 363 6.08 -10.76 23.89
N ALA A 364 5.65 -11.80 24.61
CA ALA A 364 6.52 -12.63 25.44
C ALA A 364 7.10 -13.87 24.72
N GLY A 365 6.79 -14.05 23.43
CA GLY A 365 7.28 -15.17 22.63
C GLY A 365 8.64 -14.91 21.97
N GLN A 366 9.18 -15.93 21.31
CA GLN A 366 10.36 -15.81 20.44
C GLN A 366 10.07 -16.35 19.04
N LEU A 367 10.36 -15.55 18.03
CA LEU A 367 10.20 -15.87 16.62
C LEU A 367 11.57 -15.84 15.95
N ASN A 368 12.13 -17.01 15.66
CA ASN A 368 13.43 -17.11 14.97
C ASN A 368 13.20 -17.44 13.49
N ILE A 369 13.59 -16.51 12.62
CA ILE A 369 13.44 -16.68 11.17
C ILE A 369 14.79 -16.54 10.49
N THR A 370 15.16 -17.53 9.69
CA THR A 370 16.38 -17.49 8.87
C THR A 370 16.01 -17.37 7.39
N PHE A 371 16.64 -16.43 6.68
CA PHE A 371 16.47 -16.22 5.25
C PHE A 371 17.78 -16.53 4.53
N ASN A 372 17.72 -17.22 3.38
CA ASN A 372 18.89 -17.53 2.55
C ASN A 372 18.72 -16.90 1.17
N GLY A 373 19.59 -15.98 0.78
CA GLY A 373 19.58 -15.32 -0.53
C GLY A 373 19.79 -13.81 -0.49
N SER A 374 19.25 -13.10 -1.49
CA SER A 374 19.41 -11.65 -1.66
C SER A 374 18.11 -10.96 -1.28
N ALA A 375 18.07 -10.16 -0.21
CA ALA A 375 16.85 -9.51 0.25
C ALA A 375 16.58 -8.21 -0.52
N GLY A 376 15.31 -7.99 -0.89
CA GLY A 376 14.86 -6.74 -1.48
C GLY A 376 14.89 -5.56 -0.51
N GLN A 377 14.51 -4.38 -1.01
CA GLN A 377 14.47 -3.15 -0.21
C GLN A 377 13.61 -3.27 1.05
N SER A 378 14.01 -2.56 2.12
CA SER A 378 13.30 -2.49 3.41
C SER A 378 13.22 -3.81 4.19
N PHE A 379 14.22 -4.68 4.05
CA PHE A 379 14.32 -5.92 4.82
C PHE A 379 14.38 -5.64 6.34
N GLY A 380 13.59 -6.38 7.14
CA GLY A 380 13.56 -6.22 8.59
C GLY A 380 12.92 -4.90 9.05
N CYS A 381 11.95 -4.37 8.32
CA CYS A 381 11.23 -3.17 8.76
C CYS A 381 10.28 -3.44 9.94
N PHE A 382 10.15 -2.45 10.82
CA PHE A 382 9.25 -2.41 11.97
C PHE A 382 9.39 -3.56 12.98
N LEU A 383 10.56 -4.19 13.11
CA LEU A 383 10.72 -5.30 14.05
C LEU A 383 10.30 -4.89 15.47
N THR A 384 9.68 -5.83 16.17
CA THR A 384 9.23 -5.72 17.55
C THR A 384 10.07 -6.64 18.45
N PRO A 385 10.17 -6.37 19.76
CA PRO A 385 10.80 -7.28 20.73
C PRO A 385 10.30 -8.72 20.59
N GLY A 386 11.22 -9.69 20.63
CA GLY A 386 10.94 -11.13 20.48
C GLY A 386 11.03 -11.68 19.05
N MET A 387 11.33 -10.85 18.04
CA MET A 387 11.68 -11.32 16.69
C MET A 387 13.19 -11.37 16.51
N ASN A 388 13.73 -12.54 16.16
CA ASN A 388 15.13 -12.75 15.79
C ASN A 388 15.20 -13.16 14.32
N VAL A 389 15.68 -12.25 13.47
CA VAL A 389 15.72 -12.44 12.02
C VAL A 389 17.16 -12.52 11.57
N ARG A 390 17.52 -13.64 10.94
CA ARG A 390 18.84 -13.86 10.32
C ARG A 390 18.70 -13.91 8.80
N LEU A 391 19.60 -13.25 8.08
CA LEU A 391 19.74 -13.31 6.63
C LEU A 391 21.15 -13.80 6.29
N VAL A 392 21.23 -14.90 5.55
CA VAL A 392 22.46 -15.47 4.99
C VAL A 392 22.51 -15.11 3.51
N GLY A 393 23.32 -14.12 3.17
CA GLY A 393 23.46 -13.53 1.83
C GLY A 393 23.66 -12.03 1.89
N GLU A 394 22.90 -11.28 1.11
CA GLU A 394 23.03 -9.82 0.97
C GLU A 394 21.66 -9.13 1.03
N ALA A 395 21.63 -7.83 1.29
CA ALA A 395 20.39 -7.04 1.27
C ALA A 395 20.55 -5.71 0.51
N ASN A 396 19.48 -5.28 -0.15
CA ASN A 396 19.43 -3.98 -0.84
C ASN A 396 19.26 -2.82 0.15
N ASP A 397 18.83 -1.65 -0.32
CA ASP A 397 18.66 -0.44 0.50
C ASP A 397 17.62 -0.61 1.63
N TYR A 398 17.70 0.25 2.65
CA TYR A 398 16.66 0.45 3.67
C TYR A 398 16.54 -0.67 4.72
N VAL A 399 17.58 -1.45 4.96
CA VAL A 399 17.56 -2.49 5.99
C VAL A 399 17.31 -1.86 7.38
N GLY A 400 16.27 -2.35 8.07
CA GLY A 400 15.87 -1.89 9.39
C GLY A 400 15.38 -0.43 9.51
N ILE A 401 15.31 0.34 8.41
CA ILE A 401 15.10 1.81 8.48
C ILE A 401 13.70 2.23 8.92
N LYS A 402 12.67 1.43 8.64
CA LYS A 402 11.28 1.80 8.89
C LYS A 402 10.95 1.39 10.32
N GLY A 403 11.25 2.25 11.29
CA GLY A 403 10.73 2.19 12.65
C GLY A 403 10.92 0.86 13.37
N MET A 404 12.15 0.32 13.38
CA MET A 404 12.47 -0.81 14.27
C MET A 404 12.18 -0.37 15.71
N ALA A 405 11.25 -1.03 16.39
CA ALA A 405 10.83 -0.73 17.76
C ALA A 405 11.48 -1.71 18.77
N GLY A 406 12.03 -2.82 18.28
CA GLY A 406 12.80 -3.82 19.02
C GLY A 406 13.11 -5.04 18.14
N GLY A 407 13.60 -6.13 18.73
CA GLY A 407 13.98 -7.33 17.99
C GLY A 407 15.38 -7.24 17.37
N GLU A 408 15.82 -8.35 16.78
CA GLU A 408 17.18 -8.53 16.29
C GLU A 408 17.19 -8.85 14.80
N LEU A 409 18.09 -8.17 14.06
CA LEU A 409 18.30 -8.37 12.63
C LEU A 409 19.78 -8.61 12.38
N VAL A 410 20.11 -9.80 11.89
CA VAL A 410 21.48 -10.24 11.62
C VAL A 410 21.62 -10.53 10.13
N VAL A 411 22.58 -9.90 9.45
CA VAL A 411 22.92 -10.19 8.06
C VAL A 411 24.33 -10.74 8.02
N THR A 412 24.50 -11.96 7.51
CA THR A 412 25.79 -12.64 7.35
C THR A 412 25.98 -13.06 5.90
N PRO A 413 27.20 -13.04 5.34
CA PRO A 413 27.45 -13.60 4.02
C PRO A 413 27.22 -15.12 4.04
N VAL A 414 27.19 -15.73 2.85
CA VAL A 414 27.15 -17.20 2.73
C VAL A 414 28.48 -17.78 3.24
N ASP A 415 28.41 -18.87 4.01
CA ASP A 415 29.61 -19.57 4.46
C ASP A 415 30.49 -19.95 3.25
N ASN A 416 31.79 -19.65 3.31
CA ASN A 416 32.77 -19.93 2.23
C ASN A 416 32.61 -19.09 0.93
N ALA A 417 32.15 -17.83 1.02
CA ALA A 417 31.92 -16.96 -0.15
C ALA A 417 33.18 -16.54 -0.94
N GLY A 418 34.40 -16.84 -0.46
CA GLY A 418 35.65 -16.61 -1.17
C GLY A 418 36.13 -15.15 -1.23
N PHE A 419 35.48 -14.24 -0.52
CA PHE A 419 35.88 -12.83 -0.33
C PHE A 419 35.93 -12.46 1.16
N CYS A 420 36.73 -11.44 1.50
CA CYS A 420 36.78 -10.87 2.85
C CYS A 420 35.49 -10.04 3.09
N PRO A 421 34.63 -10.42 4.07
CA PRO A 421 33.34 -9.75 4.30
C PRO A 421 33.44 -8.23 4.57
N GLU A 422 34.56 -7.77 5.09
CA GLU A 422 34.83 -6.37 5.42
C GLU A 422 35.07 -5.47 4.20
N GLU A 423 35.50 -6.03 3.07
CA GLU A 423 35.76 -5.29 1.83
C GLU A 423 34.54 -5.28 0.89
N ALA A 424 33.52 -6.11 1.19
CA ALA A 424 32.35 -6.32 0.33
C ALA A 424 31.10 -5.62 0.89
N ALA A 425 30.35 -4.94 0.02
CA ALA A 425 29.07 -4.36 0.39
C ALA A 425 28.01 -5.46 0.59
N ILE A 426 27.58 -5.67 1.83
CA ILE A 426 26.57 -6.68 2.19
C ILE A 426 25.16 -6.10 2.35
N VAL A 427 25.06 -4.78 2.55
CA VAL A 427 23.80 -4.06 2.74
C VAL A 427 23.81 -2.75 1.94
N GLY A 428 22.67 -2.38 1.35
CA GLY A 428 22.50 -1.13 0.60
C GLY A 428 22.41 0.16 1.44
N ASN A 429 21.95 1.23 0.82
CA ASN A 429 21.96 2.59 1.38
C ASN A 429 20.89 2.81 2.45
N THR A 430 21.12 3.86 3.26
CA THR A 430 20.12 4.41 4.19
C THR A 430 19.56 3.33 5.12
N CYS A 431 20.44 2.66 5.85
CA CYS A 431 20.02 1.74 6.92
C CYS A 431 19.79 2.52 8.22
N LEU A 432 18.79 2.13 9.01
CA LEU A 432 18.55 2.66 10.38
C LEU A 432 18.44 4.21 10.54
N HIS A 433 18.00 4.95 9.52
CA HIS A 433 18.00 6.44 9.49
C HIS A 433 17.07 7.17 10.49
N TRP A 434 16.34 6.46 11.35
CA TRP A 434 15.52 7.05 12.43
C TRP A 434 15.78 6.45 13.81
N TRP A 435 16.74 5.53 13.95
CA TRP A 435 17.15 4.98 15.24
C TRP A 435 18.18 5.92 15.91
N ALA A 436 17.71 7.08 16.35
CA ALA A 436 18.51 8.09 17.06
C ALA A 436 18.18 8.15 18.55
N SER A 437 17.69 7.06 19.16
CA SER A 437 17.29 7.09 20.57
C SER A 437 17.81 5.96 21.45
N LEU A 438 18.21 4.76 20.97
CA LEU A 438 18.39 3.65 21.93
C LEU A 438 19.46 2.57 21.62
N ARG A 439 20.48 2.79 20.78
CA ARG A 439 21.71 1.97 20.78
C ARG A 439 22.78 2.56 19.86
N SER A 440 24.03 2.45 20.29
CA SER A 440 25.24 2.93 19.63
C SER A 440 25.46 2.29 18.25
N ARG A 441 26.06 3.05 17.35
CA ARG A 441 26.25 2.69 15.93
C ARG A 441 27.72 2.41 15.66
N GLU A 442 28.01 1.30 14.98
CA GLU A 442 29.38 0.85 14.66
C GLU A 442 29.57 0.71 13.15
N SER A 443 30.75 1.08 12.66
CA SER A 443 31.18 0.88 11.27
C SER A 443 32.63 0.40 11.26
N TRP A 444 32.90 -0.68 10.52
CA TRP A 444 34.16 -1.44 10.56
C TRP A 444 35.03 -1.28 9.30
N GLY A 445 34.87 -0.19 8.54
CA GLY A 445 35.58 0.03 7.27
C GLY A 445 35.58 1.49 6.80
N THR A 446 36.11 1.74 5.60
CA THR A 446 36.30 3.09 5.04
C THR A 446 34.97 3.84 4.92
N VAL A 447 34.81 4.90 5.70
CA VAL A 447 33.56 5.68 5.71
C VAL A 447 33.53 6.70 4.57
N GLY A 448 32.32 6.97 4.06
CA GLY A 448 32.03 8.03 3.07
C GLY A 448 32.14 9.45 3.65
N ARG A 449 31.88 10.47 2.82
CA ARG A 449 31.91 11.90 3.22
C ARG A 449 30.60 12.29 3.93
N ILE A 450 30.66 13.32 4.80
CA ILE A 450 29.51 13.91 5.52
C ILE A 450 28.98 12.97 6.64
N VAL A 451 29.90 12.42 7.42
CA VAL A 451 29.57 11.59 8.58
C VAL A 451 28.98 12.47 9.69
N ALA A 452 27.90 12.01 10.33
CA ALA A 452 27.24 12.65 11.46
C ALA A 452 26.56 14.02 11.21
N ALA A 453 26.26 14.37 9.96
CA ALA A 453 25.44 15.55 9.68
C ALA A 453 24.04 15.41 10.28
N GLY A 454 23.63 16.37 11.12
CA GLY A 454 22.33 16.37 11.79
C GLY A 454 22.19 15.37 12.93
N MET A 455 23.29 14.76 13.42
CA MET A 455 23.26 13.83 14.55
C MET A 455 23.10 14.62 15.86
N THR A 456 21.89 14.63 16.42
CA THR A 456 21.54 15.38 17.64
C THR A 456 21.41 14.52 18.89
N GLY A 457 21.62 13.19 18.81
CA GLY A 457 21.51 12.25 19.93
C GLY A 457 22.09 10.85 19.64
N GLY A 458 22.45 10.13 20.70
CA GLY A 458 23.13 8.81 20.65
C GLY A 458 24.66 8.87 20.45
N LEU A 459 25.36 7.78 20.78
CA LEU A 459 26.82 7.65 20.62
C LEU A 459 27.18 6.78 19.40
N ALA A 460 28.25 7.12 18.69
CA ALA A 460 28.78 6.27 17.62
C ALA A 460 30.28 6.01 17.78
N TYR A 461 30.70 4.78 17.51
CA TYR A 461 32.09 4.34 17.57
C TYR A 461 32.55 3.96 16.16
N MET A 462 33.68 4.54 15.72
CA MET A 462 34.21 4.37 14.38
C MET A 462 35.66 3.94 14.48
N LEU A 463 36.00 2.80 13.88
CA LEU A 463 37.38 2.36 13.74
C LEU A 463 38.03 3.10 12.56
N ASP A 464 39.18 3.76 12.78
CA ASP A 464 39.93 4.45 11.73
C ASP A 464 41.36 3.89 11.68
N ASP A 465 41.57 2.88 10.83
CA ASP A 465 42.87 2.25 10.62
C ASP A 465 43.80 3.11 9.71
N ASP A 466 43.24 4.10 8.97
CA ASP A 466 43.94 4.88 7.92
C ASP A 466 44.09 6.39 8.22
N ASP A 467 43.66 6.87 9.40
CA ASP A 467 43.63 8.30 9.80
C ASP A 467 42.85 9.22 8.82
N THR A 468 41.88 8.69 8.06
CA THR A 468 41.14 9.48 7.04
C THR A 468 39.79 10.00 7.52
N LEU A 469 39.37 9.72 8.76
CA LEU A 469 38.02 9.98 9.22
C LEU A 469 37.77 11.47 9.55
N ILE A 470 38.73 12.17 10.17
CA ILE A 470 38.60 13.57 10.59
C ILE A 470 38.11 14.52 9.48
N PRO A 471 38.64 14.49 8.25
CA PRO A 471 38.16 15.37 7.17
C PRO A 471 36.79 14.97 6.59
N LYS A 472 36.28 13.78 6.91
CA LYS A 472 35.00 13.26 6.40
C LYS A 472 33.81 13.54 7.35
N ILE A 473 34.07 13.95 8.60
CA ILE A 473 33.06 14.24 9.62
C ILE A 473 32.52 15.67 9.48
N ASN A 474 31.19 15.84 9.56
CA ASN A 474 30.57 17.14 9.74
C ASN A 474 30.64 17.54 11.22
N LYS A 475 31.46 18.55 11.53
CA LYS A 475 31.73 19.04 12.89
C LYS A 475 30.75 20.13 13.37
N GLU A 476 29.66 20.36 12.63
CA GLU A 476 28.68 21.40 12.95
C GLU A 476 27.95 21.14 14.28
N ILE A 477 27.70 19.87 14.61
CA ILE A 477 26.93 19.47 15.81
C ILE A 477 27.74 18.54 16.72
N VAL A 478 28.53 17.62 16.16
CA VAL A 478 29.10 16.49 16.91
C VAL A 478 30.56 16.74 17.31
N LYS A 479 30.88 16.44 18.57
CA LYS A 479 32.24 16.42 19.11
C LYS A 479 32.90 15.07 18.83
N VAL A 480 34.14 15.11 18.34
CA VAL A 480 34.93 13.92 18.02
C VAL A 480 35.99 13.75 19.09
N GLN A 481 36.00 12.59 19.77
CA GLN A 481 36.96 12.29 20.84
C GLN A 481 37.45 10.83 20.78
N ARG A 482 38.52 10.50 21.48
CA ARG A 482 38.95 9.10 21.66
C ARG A 482 38.14 8.46 22.80
N VAL A 483 38.02 7.13 22.80
CA VAL A 483 37.26 6.39 23.82
C VAL A 483 38.04 6.36 25.15
N THR A 484 37.82 7.35 26.01
CA THR A 484 38.56 7.51 27.27
C THR A 484 37.81 6.97 28.50
N ALA A 485 36.47 7.03 28.51
CA ALA A 485 35.66 6.61 29.65
C ALA A 485 35.62 5.08 29.79
N PRO A 486 35.89 4.49 30.98
CA PRO A 486 35.83 3.04 31.20
C PRO A 486 34.47 2.41 30.86
N VAL A 487 33.38 3.13 31.13
CA VAL A 487 32.01 2.69 30.80
C VAL A 487 31.81 2.65 29.28
N GLY A 488 32.32 3.64 28.55
CA GLY A 488 32.31 3.66 27.08
C GLY A 488 33.14 2.53 26.46
N GLN A 489 34.28 2.18 27.08
CA GLN A 489 35.09 1.03 26.64
C GLN A 489 34.38 -0.31 26.87
N MET A 490 33.73 -0.48 28.03
CA MET A 490 32.93 -1.68 28.32
C MET A 490 31.72 -1.80 27.39
N GLN A 491 31.05 -0.69 27.08
CA GLN A 491 29.95 -0.66 26.13
C GLN A 491 30.42 -1.09 24.74
N LEU A 492 31.51 -0.50 24.22
CA LEU A 492 32.07 -0.87 22.93
C LEU A 492 32.49 -2.34 22.89
N LYS A 493 33.17 -2.83 23.92
CA LYS A 493 33.59 -4.24 24.00
C LYS A 493 32.40 -5.19 24.00
N SER A 494 31.35 -4.91 24.78
CA SER A 494 30.14 -5.73 24.86
C SER A 494 29.40 -5.81 23.52
N LEU A 495 29.38 -4.71 22.75
CA LEU A 495 28.78 -4.68 21.43
C LEU A 495 29.56 -5.52 20.41
N ILE A 496 30.90 -5.46 20.46
CA ILE A 496 31.77 -6.27 19.60
C ILE A 496 31.63 -7.76 19.95
N GLU A 497 31.59 -8.11 21.23
CA GLU A 497 31.34 -9.48 21.69
C GLU A 497 29.99 -10.01 21.15
N ALA A 498 28.92 -9.21 21.29
CA ALA A 498 27.61 -9.54 20.74
C ALA A 498 27.60 -9.63 19.20
N HIS A 499 28.40 -8.81 18.52
CA HIS A 499 28.56 -8.86 17.06
C HIS A 499 29.27 -10.16 16.64
N VAL A 500 30.35 -10.54 17.31
CA VAL A 500 31.12 -11.77 17.02
C VAL A 500 30.29 -13.01 17.28
N GLU A 501 29.59 -13.08 18.41
CA GLU A 501 28.71 -14.19 18.77
C GLU A 501 27.63 -14.43 17.70
N LYS A 502 27.08 -13.35 17.13
CA LYS A 502 25.95 -13.43 16.18
C LYS A 502 26.34 -13.56 14.72
N THR A 503 27.49 -12.99 14.33
CA THR A 503 27.91 -12.95 12.92
C THR A 503 29.05 -13.91 12.61
N GLY A 504 29.80 -14.38 13.61
CA GLY A 504 31.04 -15.13 13.41
C GLY A 504 32.15 -14.30 12.76
N SER A 505 32.11 -12.97 12.87
CA SER A 505 33.05 -12.06 12.22
C SER A 505 34.50 -12.28 12.68
N ALA A 506 35.39 -12.57 11.72
CA ALA A 506 36.82 -12.78 11.95
C ALA A 506 37.55 -11.50 12.39
N LYS A 507 37.19 -10.33 11.82
CA LYS A 507 37.77 -9.03 12.22
C LYS A 507 37.32 -8.63 13.63
N GLY A 508 36.07 -8.89 13.99
CA GLY A 508 35.58 -8.66 15.37
C GLY A 508 36.34 -9.52 16.38
N ALA A 509 36.57 -10.80 16.06
CA ALA A 509 37.38 -11.69 16.90
C ALA A 509 38.83 -11.19 17.04
N ALA A 510 39.47 -10.76 15.94
CA ALA A 510 40.82 -10.20 15.95
C ALA A 510 40.92 -8.90 16.78
N ILE A 511 39.88 -8.05 16.77
CA ILE A 511 39.82 -6.83 17.59
C ILE A 511 39.69 -7.17 19.07
N LEU A 512 38.94 -8.22 19.42
CA LEU A 512 38.83 -8.67 20.82
C LEU A 512 40.13 -9.33 21.32
N GLU A 513 40.85 -10.04 20.45
CA GLU A 513 42.16 -10.63 20.76
C GLU A 513 43.25 -9.56 20.93
N GLU A 514 43.27 -8.52 20.08
CA GLU A 514 44.24 -7.42 20.13
C GLU A 514 43.63 -6.10 20.68
N TRP A 515 42.77 -6.19 21.70
CA TRP A 515 41.98 -5.05 22.19
C TRP A 515 42.82 -3.81 22.54
N GLU A 516 43.94 -3.99 23.24
CA GLU A 516 44.80 -2.87 23.67
C GLU A 516 45.42 -2.10 22.50
N LYS A 517 45.57 -2.75 21.34
CA LYS A 517 46.15 -2.16 20.13
C LYS A 517 45.10 -1.43 19.28
N TYR A 518 43.88 -1.95 19.23
CA TYR A 518 42.79 -1.35 18.45
C TYR A 518 42.05 -0.23 19.20
N LEU A 519 42.00 -0.27 20.53
CA LEU A 519 41.33 0.73 21.36
C LEU A 519 41.72 2.19 21.03
N PRO A 520 43.01 2.54 20.82
CA PRO A 520 43.42 3.89 20.47
C PRO A 520 42.98 4.35 19.07
N LEU A 521 42.66 3.42 18.17
CA LEU A 521 42.27 3.68 16.78
C LEU A 521 40.78 4.05 16.66
N PHE A 522 39.98 3.77 17.69
CA PHE A 522 38.57 4.16 17.70
C PHE A 522 38.38 5.65 17.94
N TRP A 523 37.42 6.20 17.20
CA TRP A 523 36.85 7.53 17.42
C TRP A 523 35.43 7.39 17.97
N GLN A 524 35.13 8.18 18.99
CA GLN A 524 33.81 8.35 19.56
C GLN A 524 33.22 9.67 19.05
N LEU A 525 32.01 9.59 18.49
CA LEU A 525 31.22 10.72 18.01
C LEU A 525 30.13 11.02 19.05
N VAL A 526 30.22 12.18 19.68
CA VAL A 526 29.39 12.61 20.82
C VAL A 526 28.62 13.87 20.44
N PRO A 527 27.28 13.81 20.30
CA PRO A 527 26.47 15.00 20.11
C PRO A 527 26.27 15.77 21.43
N PRO A 528 25.86 17.05 21.40
CA PRO A 528 25.78 17.89 22.59
C PRO A 528 24.82 17.36 23.67
N SER A 529 23.82 16.56 23.28
CA SER A 529 22.86 15.95 24.20
C SER A 529 23.46 14.82 25.05
N GLU A 530 24.59 14.24 24.63
CA GLU A 530 25.21 13.07 25.28
C GLU A 530 26.58 13.41 25.91
N GLU A 531 26.96 14.68 25.99
CA GLU A 531 28.29 15.08 26.49
C GLU A 531 28.51 14.71 27.97
N ASP A 532 27.44 14.70 28.76
CA ASP A 532 27.48 14.41 30.19
C ASP A 532 27.19 12.93 30.53
N THR A 533 27.05 12.06 29.53
CA THR A 533 26.79 10.63 29.81
C THR A 533 28.04 9.93 30.34
N PRO A 534 27.89 8.96 31.26
CA PRO A 534 29.01 8.17 31.79
C PRO A 534 29.86 7.48 30.71
N GLU A 535 29.26 7.20 29.56
CA GLU A 535 29.88 6.58 28.39
C GLU A 535 30.75 7.56 27.58
N ALA A 536 30.50 8.87 27.68
CA ALA A 536 31.22 9.93 26.96
C ALA A 536 32.18 10.73 27.85
N CYS A 537 31.89 10.88 29.14
CA CYS A 537 32.70 11.68 30.06
C CYS A 537 33.24 10.85 31.23
N ALA A 538 34.57 10.82 31.38
CA ALA A 538 35.22 10.10 32.48
C ALA A 538 35.07 10.78 33.87
N LEU A 539 34.42 11.95 33.96
CA LEU A 539 34.30 12.75 35.18
C LEU A 539 32.99 12.51 35.97
N SER A 540 32.07 11.66 35.50
CA SER A 540 30.77 11.44 36.15
C SER A 540 30.81 10.55 37.40
N GLU A 541 31.99 10.12 37.86
CA GLU A 541 32.15 9.44 39.16
C GLU A 541 32.32 10.42 40.34
N ALA A 542 32.45 11.74 40.10
CA ALA A 542 32.76 12.70 41.16
C ALA A 542 31.56 13.47 41.76
N THR A 543 30.34 13.34 41.23
CA THR A 543 29.19 14.19 41.64
C THR A 543 28.02 13.46 42.32
N ALA A 544 28.13 12.16 42.58
CA ALA A 544 27.12 11.41 43.35
C ALA A 544 27.41 11.35 44.87
N ALA A 545 28.58 11.79 45.33
CA ALA A 545 28.98 11.71 46.75
C ALA A 545 28.64 12.97 47.59
N ASP A 546 28.38 14.13 46.97
CA ASP A 546 28.26 15.42 47.67
C ASP A 546 26.83 16.00 47.79
N GLN A 547 25.79 15.27 47.37
CA GLN A 547 24.39 15.72 47.49
C GLN A 547 23.54 14.99 48.54
N VAL A 548 24.13 14.13 49.37
CA VAL A 548 23.40 13.37 50.42
C VAL A 548 23.47 14.00 51.82
N THR A 549 24.21 15.09 52.02
CA THR A 549 24.47 15.67 53.37
C THR A 549 23.73 16.97 53.73
N THR A 550 22.71 17.41 52.99
CA THR A 550 22.02 18.71 53.29
C THR A 550 20.48 18.69 53.36
N PHE A 551 19.85 17.54 53.61
CA PHE A 551 18.41 17.50 53.93
C PHE A 551 18.06 16.51 55.07
N GLN A 552 18.67 16.67 56.24
CA GLN A 552 18.11 16.22 57.53
C GLN A 552 18.54 17.17 58.67
N SER A 553 17.85 18.31 58.80
CA SER A 553 17.82 19.11 60.04
C SER A 553 16.61 20.06 60.07
N THR A 554 15.42 19.51 60.35
CA THR A 554 14.43 20.01 61.33
C THR A 554 13.18 19.14 61.32
#